data_AF-A0A2N2F866-F1
#
_entry.id   AF-A0A2N2F866-F1
#
_cell.length_a   1.000
_cell.length_b   1.000
_cell.length_c   1.000
_cell.angle_alpha   90.00
_cell.angle_beta   90.00
_cell.angle_gamma   90.00
#
_symmetry.space_group_name_H-M   'P 1'
#
loop_
_entity.id
_entity.type
_entity.pdbx_description
1 polymer ?
#
loop_
_entity_poly.entity_id
_entity_poly.type
_entity_poly.pdbx_seq_one_letter_code
_entity_poly.pdbx_strand_id
1 'polypeptide(L)'
;MILKSKHKLPQAGLDKILIRGTNWIGDAVMTLPAIASVRAAYPRTHLAILAKPPVTDIYRLFSAADEIIPYEKKFDTPLGVFRLALALKQKKFDAAILLQNAIEAAIIARAAGIRVRAGFSSDGRGILLTHAIRRTEAIFNIHQIDYYLEMVKALGCANVDRAMHLETYISPADAKKVLRQYLPECDRNIIGIAPGATYGPAKRWLAERFAAAGDQLGRDLNAQVILFGGNDDRETAEQVRAHAQSNMINLAGLTSLKEAIYLISQCKLFLSNDSGLMHVAGAL
;
A
#
# COMPACT_ATOMS: atom_id res chain seq x y z
N MET A 1 15.68 15.20 -11.99
CA MET A 1 15.78 13.73 -12.07
C MET A 1 17.11 13.33 -11.44
N ILE A 2 17.07 12.64 -10.31
CA ILE A 2 18.24 12.27 -9.49
C ILE A 2 18.94 11.04 -10.03
N LEU A 3 18.20 10.18 -10.73
CA LEU A 3 18.67 8.93 -11.30
C LEU A 3 18.88 9.04 -12.81
N LYS A 4 19.84 8.27 -13.32
CA LYS A 4 20.03 8.04 -14.75
C LYS A 4 19.86 6.54 -15.01
N SER A 5 19.10 6.20 -16.06
CA SER A 5 19.03 4.83 -16.57
C SER A 5 19.75 4.73 -17.91
N LYS A 6 20.46 3.61 -18.13
CA LYS A 6 21.02 3.29 -19.45
C LYS A 6 19.94 2.88 -20.45
N HIS A 7 18.83 2.33 -19.95
CA HIS A 7 17.73 1.83 -20.77
C HIS A 7 16.41 2.40 -20.25
N LYS A 8 15.66 3.07 -21.14
CA LYS A 8 14.29 3.51 -20.90
C LYS A 8 13.33 2.47 -21.43
N LEU A 9 12.12 2.43 -20.87
CA LEU A 9 11.07 1.56 -21.39
C LEU A 9 10.70 1.97 -22.83
N PRO A 10 10.34 1.00 -23.70
CA PRO A 10 9.80 1.29 -25.02
C PRO A 10 8.58 2.20 -24.93
N GLN A 11 8.51 3.24 -25.77
CA GLN A 11 7.38 4.18 -25.79
C GLN A 11 6.14 3.61 -26.48
N ALA A 12 6.32 2.57 -27.30
CA ALA A 12 5.25 1.85 -28.00
C ALA A 12 5.51 0.34 -27.98
N GLY A 13 4.48 -0.46 -28.30
CA GLY A 13 4.59 -1.92 -28.39
C GLY A 13 4.60 -2.63 -27.03
N LEU A 14 4.07 -1.99 -25.99
CA LEU A 14 3.75 -2.64 -24.71
C LEU A 14 2.24 -2.70 -24.58
N ASP A 15 1.66 -3.87 -24.84
CA ASP A 15 0.21 -4.10 -24.74
C ASP A 15 -0.18 -4.51 -23.32
N LYS A 16 0.73 -5.18 -22.59
CA LYS A 16 0.52 -5.59 -21.20
C LYS A 16 1.74 -5.34 -20.31
N ILE A 17 1.53 -4.59 -19.24
CA ILE A 17 2.54 -4.32 -18.20
C ILE A 17 2.13 -4.96 -16.89
N LEU A 18 3.05 -5.70 -16.29
CA LEU A 18 2.94 -6.21 -14.93
C LEU A 18 3.69 -5.28 -13.96
N ILE A 19 3.04 -4.82 -12.91
CA ILE A 19 3.70 -4.18 -11.77
C ILE A 19 3.78 -5.18 -10.63
N ARG A 20 4.98 -5.41 -10.08
CA ARG A 20 5.12 -6.14 -8.82
C ARG A 20 5.02 -5.14 -7.67
N GLY A 21 3.86 -5.11 -7.02
CA GLY A 21 3.59 -4.27 -5.86
C GLY A 21 4.41 -4.67 -4.64
N THR A 22 4.54 -3.72 -3.71
CA THR A 22 5.14 -3.94 -2.39
C THR A 22 4.23 -4.79 -1.50
N ASN A 23 4.73 -5.25 -0.36
CA ASN A 23 4.01 -6.21 0.50
C ASN A 23 3.33 -5.58 1.71
N TRP A 24 3.68 -4.34 2.06
CA TRP A 24 3.18 -3.63 3.25
C TRP A 24 2.23 -2.51 2.84
N ILE A 25 1.20 -2.25 3.66
CA ILE A 25 0.16 -1.25 3.36
C ILE A 25 0.77 0.13 3.13
N GLY A 26 1.66 0.57 4.02
CA GLY A 26 2.34 1.86 3.90
C GLY A 26 3.11 1.99 2.59
N ASP A 27 3.95 1.01 2.28
CA ASP A 27 4.68 0.96 1.01
C ASP A 27 3.74 0.94 -0.19
N ALA A 28 2.63 0.22 -0.12
CA ALA A 28 1.66 0.12 -1.22
C ALA A 28 1.04 1.48 -1.52
N VAL A 29 0.60 2.21 -0.49
CA VAL A 29 0.11 3.59 -0.62
C VAL A 29 1.18 4.47 -1.25
N MET A 30 2.42 4.42 -0.74
CA MET A 30 3.53 5.23 -1.25
C MET A 30 3.95 4.91 -2.69
N THR A 31 3.54 3.76 -3.24
CA THR A 31 3.79 3.42 -4.66
C THR A 31 2.73 3.96 -5.63
N LEU A 32 1.57 4.42 -5.15
CA LEU A 32 0.46 4.84 -6.02
C LEU A 32 0.85 5.94 -7.01
N PRO A 33 1.63 6.98 -6.65
CA PRO A 33 2.09 7.98 -7.61
C PRO A 33 2.98 7.38 -8.71
N ALA A 34 3.82 6.39 -8.38
CA ALA A 34 4.63 5.71 -9.39
C ALA A 34 3.77 4.88 -10.35
N ILE A 35 2.69 4.27 -9.86
CA ILE A 35 1.71 3.56 -10.70
C ILE A 35 0.95 4.53 -11.59
N ALA A 36 0.54 5.70 -11.07
CA ALA A 36 -0.09 6.77 -11.84
C ALA A 36 0.84 7.29 -12.96
N SER A 37 2.14 7.45 -12.67
CA SER A 37 3.17 7.80 -13.65
C SER A 37 3.27 6.78 -14.79
N VAL A 38 3.21 5.47 -14.46
CA VAL A 38 3.20 4.40 -15.47
C VAL A 38 1.91 4.46 -16.29
N ARG A 39 0.74 4.60 -15.66
CA ARG A 39 -0.53 4.74 -16.39
C ARG A 39 -0.53 5.96 -17.33
N ALA A 40 -0.01 7.10 -16.89
CA ALA A 40 0.08 8.30 -17.71
C ALA A 40 1.02 8.13 -18.91
N ALA A 41 2.11 7.37 -18.74
CA ALA A 41 3.01 7.02 -19.85
C ALA A 41 2.39 5.98 -20.81
N TYR A 42 1.50 5.13 -20.31
CA TYR A 42 0.88 4.03 -21.05
C TYR A 42 -0.65 3.99 -20.90
N PRO A 43 -1.40 4.98 -21.46
CA PRO A 43 -2.82 5.13 -21.17
C PRO A 43 -3.71 3.98 -21.65
N ARG A 44 -3.29 3.27 -22.72
CA ARG A 44 -4.08 2.19 -23.35
C ARG A 44 -3.56 0.78 -23.05
N THR A 45 -2.44 0.67 -22.35
CA THR A 45 -1.81 -0.61 -22.04
C THR A 45 -2.55 -1.29 -20.89
N HIS A 46 -2.78 -2.60 -20.99
CA HIS A 46 -3.34 -3.36 -19.87
C HIS A 46 -2.34 -3.40 -18.71
N LEU A 47 -2.71 -2.80 -17.59
CA LEU A 47 -1.87 -2.67 -16.41
C LEU A 47 -2.35 -3.64 -15.34
N ALA A 48 -1.56 -4.68 -15.08
CA ALA A 48 -1.82 -5.63 -14.00
C ALA A 48 -0.89 -5.39 -12.81
N ILE A 49 -1.38 -5.55 -11.58
CA ILE A 49 -0.57 -5.48 -10.37
C ILE A 49 -0.57 -6.84 -9.68
N LEU A 50 0.60 -7.45 -9.54
CA LEU A 50 0.84 -8.63 -8.71
C LEU A 50 1.21 -8.19 -7.30
N ALA A 51 0.35 -8.46 -6.31
CA ALA A 51 0.52 -8.00 -4.93
C ALA A 51 0.07 -9.04 -3.91
N LYS A 52 0.61 -9.00 -2.68
CA LYS A 52 0.18 -9.87 -1.58
C LYS A 52 -1.25 -9.52 -1.15
N PRO A 53 -2.11 -10.50 -0.79
CA PRO A 53 -3.51 -10.26 -0.40
C PRO A 53 -3.73 -9.08 0.57
N PRO A 54 -2.92 -8.89 1.64
CA PRO A 54 -3.13 -7.80 2.59
C PRO A 54 -3.07 -6.39 2.01
N VAL A 55 -2.49 -6.19 0.83
CA VAL A 55 -2.38 -4.88 0.16
C VAL A 55 -3.17 -4.79 -1.13
N THR A 56 -3.84 -5.87 -1.55
CA THR A 56 -4.57 -5.88 -2.83
C THR A 56 -5.67 -4.84 -2.89
N ASP A 57 -6.35 -4.57 -1.76
CA ASP A 57 -7.43 -3.58 -1.72
C ASP A 57 -6.92 -2.14 -1.90
N ILE A 58 -5.69 -1.82 -1.49
CA ILE A 58 -5.06 -0.51 -1.78
C ILE A 58 -4.99 -0.30 -3.29
N TYR A 59 -4.47 -1.29 -4.01
CA TYR A 59 -4.35 -1.19 -5.46
C TYR A 59 -5.72 -1.22 -6.16
N ARG A 60 -6.67 -2.04 -5.69
CA ARG A 60 -8.03 -2.09 -6.27
C ARG A 60 -8.78 -0.77 -6.15
N LEU A 61 -8.65 -0.10 -5.01
CA LEU A 61 -9.39 1.12 -4.72
C LEU A 61 -8.73 2.35 -5.34
N PHE A 62 -7.39 2.40 -5.34
CA PHE A 62 -6.67 3.66 -5.52
C PHE A 62 -5.70 3.68 -6.70
N SER A 63 -5.63 2.60 -7.48
CA SER A 63 -4.82 2.57 -8.69
C SER A 63 -5.68 2.43 -9.93
N ALA A 64 -5.25 3.07 -11.01
CA ALA A 64 -5.86 2.92 -12.34
C ALA A 64 -5.40 1.62 -13.04
N ALA A 65 -5.25 0.53 -12.29
CA ALA A 65 -4.89 -0.78 -12.82
C ALA A 65 -6.12 -1.54 -13.33
N ASP A 66 -5.95 -2.29 -14.41
CA ASP A 66 -7.03 -3.06 -15.04
C ASP A 66 -7.21 -4.43 -14.37
N GLU A 67 -6.17 -4.94 -13.70
CA GLU A 67 -6.19 -6.25 -13.08
C GLU A 67 -5.33 -6.30 -11.81
N ILE A 68 -5.87 -6.88 -10.73
CA ILE A 68 -5.10 -7.17 -9.52
C ILE A 68 -4.95 -8.69 -9.40
N ILE A 69 -3.71 -9.17 -9.46
CA ILE A 69 -3.34 -10.58 -9.37
C ILE A 69 -2.87 -10.87 -7.94
N PRO A 70 -3.60 -11.68 -7.15
CA PRO A 70 -3.17 -12.03 -5.80
C PRO A 70 -1.93 -12.94 -5.81
N TYR A 71 -0.86 -12.52 -5.15
CA TYR A 71 0.25 -13.38 -4.77
C TYR A 71 -0.12 -14.08 -3.46
N GLU A 72 -0.72 -15.26 -3.55
CA GLU A 72 -1.08 -16.06 -2.38
C GLU A 72 0.14 -16.69 -1.67
N LYS A 73 0.01 -17.00 -0.37
CA LYS A 73 1.06 -17.64 0.44
C LYS A 73 1.54 -18.98 -0.12
N LYS A 74 0.69 -19.71 -0.85
CA LYS A 74 1.07 -20.98 -1.52
C LYS A 74 2.23 -20.80 -2.52
N PHE A 75 2.46 -19.58 -2.98
CA PHE A 75 3.56 -19.26 -3.89
C PHE A 75 4.87 -18.90 -3.19
N ASP A 76 4.91 -18.80 -1.85
CA ASP A 76 6.13 -18.45 -1.06
C ASP A 76 7.17 -19.57 -0.95
N THR A 77 7.02 -20.64 -1.74
CA THR A 77 7.98 -21.74 -1.84
C THR A 77 8.67 -21.72 -3.20
N PRO A 78 9.87 -22.28 -3.37
CA PRO A 78 10.52 -22.33 -4.68
C PRO A 78 9.64 -22.93 -5.80
N LEU A 79 8.91 -24.01 -5.48
CA LEU A 79 7.95 -24.62 -6.41
C LEU A 79 6.74 -23.70 -6.66
N GLY A 80 6.27 -23.03 -5.63
CA GLY A 80 5.21 -22.03 -5.71
C GLY A 80 5.57 -20.85 -6.61
N VAL A 81 6.76 -20.29 -6.45
CA VAL A 81 7.33 -19.24 -7.30
C VAL A 81 7.35 -19.68 -8.77
N PHE A 82 7.78 -20.91 -9.05
CA PHE A 82 7.79 -21.45 -10.41
C PHE A 82 6.37 -21.61 -10.99
N ARG A 83 5.42 -22.11 -10.20
CA ARG A 83 4.00 -22.21 -10.59
C ARG A 83 3.40 -20.84 -10.90
N LEU A 84 3.70 -19.83 -10.08
CA LEU A 84 3.29 -18.46 -10.33
C LEU A 84 3.90 -17.91 -11.62
N ALA A 85 5.19 -18.14 -11.85
CA ALA A 85 5.85 -17.73 -13.09
C ALA A 85 5.23 -18.38 -14.33
N LEU A 86 4.87 -19.67 -14.28
CA LEU A 86 4.16 -20.35 -15.37
C LEU A 86 2.77 -19.75 -15.61
N ALA A 87 2.02 -19.42 -14.55
CA ALA A 87 0.73 -18.75 -14.69
C ALA A 87 0.86 -17.36 -15.32
N LEU A 88 1.89 -16.59 -14.93
CA LEU A 88 2.17 -15.28 -15.52
C LEU A 88 2.64 -15.38 -16.98
N LYS A 89 3.38 -16.43 -17.34
CA LYS A 89 3.79 -16.70 -18.74
C LYS A 89 2.59 -16.81 -19.67
N GLN A 90 1.49 -17.42 -19.21
CA GLN A 90 0.25 -17.54 -20.00
C GLN A 90 -0.44 -16.19 -20.23
N LYS A 91 -0.22 -15.20 -19.35
CA LYS A 91 -0.80 -13.86 -19.50
C LYS A 91 -0.09 -12.99 -20.55
N LYS A 92 1.12 -13.39 -20.97
CA LYS A 92 1.93 -12.74 -22.03
C LYS A 92 2.19 -11.25 -21.73
N PHE A 93 2.76 -10.96 -20.56
CA PHE A 93 3.22 -9.60 -20.24
C PHE A 93 4.46 -9.23 -21.05
N ASP A 94 4.46 -8.03 -21.64
CA ASP A 94 5.58 -7.51 -22.41
C ASP A 94 6.67 -6.94 -21.51
N ALA A 95 6.23 -6.28 -20.43
CA ALA A 95 7.09 -5.68 -19.43
C ALA A 95 6.67 -5.99 -18.00
N ALA A 96 7.65 -6.00 -17.11
CA ALA A 96 7.47 -6.05 -15.66
C ALA A 96 8.24 -4.90 -14.99
N ILE A 97 7.54 -4.09 -14.19
CA ILE A 97 8.12 -3.02 -13.36
C ILE A 97 8.08 -3.49 -11.89
N LEU A 98 9.26 -3.62 -11.29
CA LEU A 98 9.43 -4.25 -9.98
C LEU A 98 9.64 -3.20 -8.88
N LEU A 99 8.54 -2.80 -8.22
CA LEU A 99 8.58 -1.84 -7.11
C LEU A 99 9.10 -2.52 -5.83
N GLN A 100 8.74 -3.78 -5.58
CA GLN A 100 9.35 -4.59 -4.52
C GLN A 100 10.84 -4.84 -4.85
N ASN A 101 11.76 -4.64 -3.89
CA ASN A 101 13.21 -4.74 -4.13
C ASN A 101 13.82 -6.15 -4.08
N ALA A 102 13.06 -7.15 -3.60
CA ALA A 102 13.55 -8.51 -3.44
C ALA A 102 14.00 -9.14 -4.78
N ILE A 103 15.02 -10.00 -4.73
CA ILE A 103 15.51 -10.77 -5.89
C ILE A 103 14.43 -11.70 -6.46
N GLU A 104 13.57 -12.24 -5.60
CA GLU A 104 12.46 -13.12 -5.96
C GLU A 104 11.54 -12.50 -7.03
N ALA A 105 11.24 -11.20 -6.93
CA ALA A 105 10.43 -10.50 -7.92
C ALA A 105 11.04 -10.58 -9.34
N ALA A 106 12.38 -10.48 -9.42
CA ALA A 106 13.10 -10.56 -10.68
C ALA A 106 13.22 -12.00 -11.19
N ILE A 107 13.33 -12.99 -10.29
CA ILE A 107 13.27 -14.41 -10.62
C ILE A 107 11.92 -14.76 -11.25
N ILE A 108 10.81 -14.35 -10.62
CA ILE A 108 9.45 -14.58 -11.14
C ILE A 108 9.31 -13.97 -12.53
N ALA A 109 9.66 -12.70 -12.71
CA ALA A 109 9.53 -12.02 -14.00
C ALA A 109 10.38 -12.67 -15.10
N ARG A 110 11.60 -13.13 -14.76
CA ARG A 110 12.47 -13.84 -15.71
C ARG A 110 11.93 -15.23 -16.05
N ALA A 111 11.50 -16.00 -15.07
CA ALA A 111 10.95 -17.34 -15.27
C ALA A 111 9.62 -17.31 -16.04
N ALA A 112 8.84 -16.24 -15.89
CA ALA A 112 7.64 -15.98 -16.68
C ALA A 112 7.94 -15.63 -18.16
N GLY A 113 9.21 -15.42 -18.51
CA GLY A 113 9.63 -15.07 -19.88
C GLY A 113 9.33 -13.63 -20.28
N ILE A 114 9.10 -12.72 -19.33
CA ILE A 114 8.79 -11.32 -19.61
C ILE A 114 10.03 -10.64 -20.17
N ARG A 115 9.93 -10.03 -21.37
CA ARG A 115 11.07 -9.50 -22.13
C ARG A 115 11.69 -8.28 -21.46
N VAL A 116 10.86 -7.31 -21.08
CA VAL A 116 11.30 -6.09 -20.40
C VAL A 116 11.13 -6.27 -18.89
N ARG A 117 12.22 -6.19 -18.12
CA ARG A 117 12.21 -6.38 -16.67
C ARG A 117 12.96 -5.21 -16.04
N ALA A 118 12.21 -4.32 -15.41
CA ALA A 118 12.66 -3.01 -14.98
C ALA A 118 12.54 -2.85 -13.46
N GLY A 119 13.48 -2.13 -12.87
CA GLY A 119 13.46 -1.82 -11.44
C GLY A 119 14.85 -1.49 -10.91
N PHE A 120 14.93 -1.19 -9.61
CA PHE A 120 16.21 -0.96 -8.97
C PHE A 120 17.10 -2.20 -8.95
N SER A 121 18.40 -2.03 -9.20
CA SER A 121 19.42 -3.05 -8.97
C SER A 121 19.70 -3.14 -7.46
N SER A 122 18.92 -3.96 -6.78
CA SER A 122 19.00 -4.31 -5.35
C SER A 122 19.21 -5.81 -5.16
N ASP A 123 19.71 -6.23 -4.00
CA ASP A 123 19.78 -7.64 -3.58
C ASP A 123 20.36 -8.59 -4.65
N GLY A 124 21.38 -8.16 -5.40
CA GLY A 124 22.00 -8.94 -6.47
C GLY A 124 21.14 -9.18 -7.72
N ARG A 125 19.91 -8.65 -7.78
CA ARG A 125 18.95 -8.95 -8.85
C ARG A 125 19.23 -8.27 -10.20
N GLY A 126 20.22 -7.38 -10.27
CA GLY A 126 20.54 -6.58 -11.45
C GLY A 126 20.74 -7.42 -12.72
N ILE A 127 21.37 -8.59 -12.61
CA ILE A 127 21.60 -9.52 -13.74
C ILE A 127 20.30 -10.13 -14.31
N LEU A 128 19.22 -10.10 -13.53
CA LEU A 128 17.91 -10.60 -13.94
C LEU A 128 17.09 -9.50 -14.63
N LEU A 129 17.47 -8.22 -14.47
CA LEU A 129 16.78 -7.08 -15.05
C LEU A 129 17.36 -6.71 -16.41
N THR A 130 16.52 -6.33 -17.37
CA THR A 130 16.97 -5.73 -18.64
C THR A 130 17.06 -4.20 -18.55
N HIS A 131 16.27 -3.60 -17.65
CA HIS A 131 16.22 -2.15 -17.42
C HIS A 131 16.54 -1.89 -15.94
N ALA A 132 17.77 -2.23 -15.56
CA ALA A 132 18.26 -2.07 -14.20
C ALA A 132 18.62 -0.61 -13.91
N ILE A 133 18.11 -0.08 -12.80
CA ILE A 133 18.44 1.28 -12.33
C ILE A 133 19.36 1.17 -11.13
N ARG A 134 20.54 1.78 -11.21
CA ARG A 134 21.47 1.79 -10.08
C ARG A 134 20.95 2.74 -9.00
N ARG A 135 20.89 2.27 -7.76
CA ARG A 135 20.62 3.12 -6.59
C ARG A 135 21.86 3.96 -6.28
N THR A 136 21.67 5.26 -6.10
CA THR A 136 22.71 6.23 -5.69
C THR A 136 22.54 6.59 -4.23
N GLU A 137 23.53 7.18 -3.58
CA GLU A 137 23.39 7.63 -2.19
C GLU A 137 22.24 8.62 -2.02
N ALA A 138 22.08 9.55 -2.97
CA ALA A 138 20.99 10.53 -2.99
C ALA A 138 19.60 9.89 -2.95
N ILE A 139 19.39 8.71 -3.55
CA ILE A 139 18.07 8.06 -3.55
C ILE A 139 17.68 7.52 -2.18
N PHE A 140 18.64 7.26 -1.29
CA PHE A 140 18.37 6.77 0.06
C PHE A 140 18.02 7.89 1.04
N ASN A 141 18.23 9.16 0.66
CA ASN A 141 18.02 10.33 1.50
C ASN A 141 16.76 11.14 1.11
N ILE A 142 15.87 10.56 0.29
CA ILE A 142 14.60 11.18 -0.10
C ILE A 142 13.42 10.40 0.45
N HIS A 143 12.24 11.02 0.41
CA HIS A 143 11.01 10.38 0.84
C HIS A 143 10.70 9.14 -0.01
N GLN A 144 10.10 8.11 0.60
CA GLN A 144 9.85 6.82 -0.05
C GLN A 144 8.92 6.92 -1.28
N ILE A 145 8.00 7.89 -1.29
CA ILE A 145 7.20 8.22 -2.49
C ILE A 145 8.12 8.64 -3.65
N ASP A 146 9.04 9.55 -3.38
CA ASP A 146 9.99 10.06 -4.38
C ASP A 146 10.97 8.97 -4.82
N TYR A 147 11.33 8.05 -3.92
CA TYR A 147 12.12 6.85 -4.25
C TYR A 147 11.48 6.03 -5.39
N TYR A 148 10.19 5.76 -5.32
CA TYR A 148 9.47 5.02 -6.37
C TYR A 148 9.23 5.88 -7.62
N LEU A 149 8.89 7.17 -7.46
CA LEU A 149 8.68 8.08 -8.56
C LEU A 149 9.96 8.30 -9.39
N GLU A 150 11.10 8.54 -8.76
CA GLU A 150 12.36 8.70 -9.46
C GLU A 150 12.77 7.43 -10.21
N MET A 151 12.38 6.24 -9.71
CA MET A 151 12.59 4.98 -10.43
C MET A 151 11.85 4.96 -11.78
N VAL A 152 10.54 5.24 -11.77
CA VAL A 152 9.74 5.21 -13.00
C VAL A 152 10.05 6.39 -13.93
N LYS A 153 10.43 7.55 -13.38
CA LYS A 153 10.96 8.67 -14.16
C LYS A 153 12.26 8.31 -14.87
N ALA A 154 13.18 7.61 -14.20
CA ALA A 154 14.42 7.14 -14.82
C ALA A 154 14.17 6.12 -15.94
N LEU A 155 13.05 5.38 -15.87
CA LEU A 155 12.57 4.48 -16.93
C LEU A 155 11.89 5.22 -18.09
N GLY A 156 11.68 6.54 -17.97
CA GLY A 156 11.03 7.36 -19.00
C GLY A 156 9.52 7.48 -18.85
N CYS A 157 8.94 7.13 -17.70
CA CYS A 157 7.53 7.38 -17.43
C CYS A 157 7.25 8.88 -17.16
N ALA A 158 5.97 9.25 -17.22
CA ALA A 158 5.53 10.64 -17.12
C ALA A 158 5.83 11.23 -15.73
N ASN A 159 6.10 12.54 -15.68
CA ASN A 159 6.18 13.26 -14.42
C ASN A 159 4.75 13.56 -13.94
N VAL A 160 4.42 13.12 -12.73
CA VAL A 160 3.11 13.30 -12.09
C VAL A 160 3.29 13.89 -10.70
N ASP A 161 2.20 14.38 -10.11
CA ASP A 161 2.20 14.83 -8.72
C ASP A 161 2.54 13.68 -7.76
N ARG A 162 3.21 14.02 -6.66
CA ARG A 162 3.47 13.11 -5.53
C ARG A 162 2.26 12.93 -4.63
N ALA A 163 1.30 13.85 -4.66
CA ALA A 163 0.15 13.85 -3.76
C ALA A 163 -0.74 12.62 -3.99
N MET A 164 -1.07 11.93 -2.90
CA MET A 164 -1.92 10.75 -2.89
C MET A 164 -3.29 11.20 -2.42
N HIS A 165 -4.16 11.56 -3.36
CA HIS A 165 -5.52 12.02 -3.07
C HIS A 165 -6.50 10.83 -3.02
N LEU A 166 -6.36 9.95 -2.02
CA LEU A 166 -7.17 8.72 -1.94
C LEU A 166 -8.64 9.02 -1.70
N GLU A 167 -8.95 10.15 -1.05
CA GLU A 167 -10.30 10.64 -0.78
C GLU A 167 -11.13 10.76 -2.07
N THR A 168 -10.49 11.05 -3.20
CA THR A 168 -11.16 11.20 -4.50
C THR A 168 -11.69 9.88 -5.06
N TYR A 169 -11.21 8.74 -4.55
CA TYR A 169 -11.67 7.40 -4.92
C TYR A 169 -12.70 6.83 -3.94
N ILE A 170 -12.95 7.52 -2.82
CA ILE A 170 -13.87 7.07 -1.77
C ILE A 170 -15.25 7.68 -2.00
N SER A 171 -16.22 6.81 -2.29
CA SER A 171 -17.64 7.16 -2.30
C SER A 171 -18.11 7.53 -0.89
N PRO A 172 -18.58 8.78 -0.64
CA PRO A 172 -19.09 9.16 0.68
C PRO A 172 -20.30 8.33 1.12
N ALA A 173 -21.11 7.88 0.16
CA ALA A 173 -22.27 7.03 0.43
C ALA A 173 -21.85 5.63 0.92
N ASP A 174 -20.83 5.03 0.30
CA ASP A 174 -20.29 3.74 0.72
C ASP A 174 -19.59 3.86 2.07
N ALA A 175 -18.82 4.93 2.28
CA ALA A 175 -18.18 5.20 3.56
C ALA A 175 -19.20 5.30 4.71
N LYS A 176 -20.29 6.05 4.49
CA LYS A 176 -21.39 6.17 5.45
C LYS A 176 -22.15 4.87 5.66
N LYS A 177 -22.30 4.05 4.61
CA LYS A 177 -22.92 2.72 4.69
C LYS A 177 -22.09 1.78 5.57
N VAL A 178 -20.78 1.72 5.33
CA VAL A 178 -19.85 0.94 6.16
C VAL A 178 -19.87 1.46 7.60
N LEU A 179 -19.84 2.77 7.81
CA LEU A 179 -19.95 3.33 9.16
C LEU A 179 -21.20 2.83 9.90
N ARG A 180 -22.38 2.89 9.26
CA ARG A 180 -23.64 2.44 9.87
C ARG A 180 -23.71 0.93 10.14
N GLN A 181 -22.91 0.13 9.45
CA GLN A 181 -22.81 -1.31 9.74
C GLN A 181 -22.19 -1.57 11.12
N TYR A 182 -21.22 -0.75 11.53
CA TYR A 182 -20.52 -0.90 12.81
C TYR A 182 -21.06 0.03 13.90
N LEU A 183 -21.59 1.19 13.51
CA LEU A 183 -22.08 2.26 14.37
C LEU A 183 -23.43 2.82 13.84
N PRO A 184 -24.54 2.08 13.96
CA PRO A 184 -25.82 2.45 13.35
C PRO A 184 -26.43 3.75 13.90
N GLU A 185 -26.18 4.05 15.17
CA GLU A 185 -26.74 5.21 15.90
C GLU A 185 -25.73 6.33 16.13
N CYS A 186 -24.56 6.28 15.48
CA CYS A 186 -23.52 7.29 15.70
C CYS A 186 -23.75 8.53 14.83
N ASP A 187 -24.28 9.58 15.47
CA ASP A 187 -24.37 10.93 14.90
C ASP A 187 -23.22 11.86 15.35
N ARG A 188 -22.28 11.34 16.15
CA ARG A 188 -21.11 12.07 16.65
C ARG A 188 -19.97 12.09 15.64
N ASN A 189 -19.05 13.04 15.81
CA ASN A 189 -17.76 13.01 15.10
C ASN A 189 -17.02 11.70 15.42
N ILE A 190 -16.11 11.29 14.54
CA ILE A 190 -15.32 10.07 14.73
C ILE A 190 -13.85 10.42 14.87
N ILE A 191 -13.20 9.77 15.82
CA ILE A 191 -11.75 9.80 15.97
C ILE A 191 -11.24 8.37 15.86
N GLY A 192 -10.26 8.16 14.99
CA GLY A 192 -9.63 6.86 14.86
C GLY A 192 -8.34 6.77 15.64
N ILE A 193 -8.09 5.63 16.27
CA ILE A 193 -6.82 5.31 16.91
C ILE A 193 -6.34 3.96 16.38
N ALA A 194 -5.12 3.89 15.86
CA ALA A 194 -4.46 2.62 15.51
C ALA A 194 -3.23 2.41 16.41
N PRO A 195 -3.38 1.70 17.54
CA PRO A 195 -2.33 1.53 18.55
C PRO A 195 -1.36 0.38 18.22
N GLY A 196 -1.65 -0.38 17.17
CA GLY A 196 -0.79 -1.45 16.66
C GLY A 196 0.50 -0.96 16.03
N ALA A 197 1.45 -1.88 15.84
CA ALA A 197 2.65 -1.66 15.03
C ALA A 197 3.24 -2.99 14.57
N THR A 198 3.43 -3.13 13.25
CA THR A 198 3.93 -4.35 12.61
C THR A 198 5.41 -4.63 12.89
N TYR A 199 6.22 -3.58 13.10
CA TYR A 199 7.66 -3.68 13.37
C TYR A 199 7.99 -3.97 14.85
N GLY A 200 6.99 -4.36 15.64
CA GLY A 200 7.16 -4.87 16.99
C GLY A 200 6.86 -3.85 18.11
N PRO A 201 6.96 -4.30 19.37
CA PRO A 201 6.53 -3.53 20.54
C PRO A 201 7.23 -2.18 20.72
N ALA A 202 8.49 -2.05 20.29
CA ALA A 202 9.27 -0.82 20.46
C ALA A 202 8.70 0.40 19.72
N LYS A 203 7.91 0.18 18.66
CA LYS A 203 7.21 1.24 17.93
C LYS A 203 5.81 1.55 18.48
N ARG A 204 5.36 0.84 19.53
CA ARG A 204 4.02 1.03 20.11
C ARG A 204 4.10 2.03 21.25
N TRP A 205 3.32 3.09 21.15
CA TRP A 205 3.07 3.95 22.29
C TRP A 205 2.24 3.21 23.35
N LEU A 206 2.39 3.62 24.61
CA LEU A 206 1.81 2.92 25.76
C LEU A 206 0.27 2.97 25.71
N ALA A 207 -0.38 1.86 26.09
CA ALA A 207 -1.81 1.68 25.94
C ALA A 207 -2.61 2.70 26.77
N GLU A 208 -2.18 2.94 28.01
CA GLU A 208 -2.76 3.92 28.92
C GLU A 208 -2.64 5.36 28.40
N ARG A 209 -1.64 5.65 27.57
CA ARG A 209 -1.46 6.97 26.97
C ARG A 209 -2.34 7.17 25.74
N PHE A 210 -2.50 6.13 24.92
CA PHE A 210 -3.53 6.14 23.88
C PHE A 210 -4.93 6.31 24.47
N ALA A 211 -5.22 5.62 25.58
CA ALA A 211 -6.50 5.71 26.28
C ALA A 211 -6.74 7.15 26.79
N ALA A 212 -5.78 7.72 27.53
CA ALA A 212 -5.88 9.09 28.02
C ALA A 212 -6.06 10.13 26.89
N ALA A 213 -5.30 9.98 25.80
CA ALA A 213 -5.43 10.85 24.63
C ALA A 213 -6.80 10.70 23.95
N GLY A 214 -7.27 9.46 23.76
CA GLY A 214 -8.58 9.19 23.18
C GLY A 214 -9.73 9.71 24.05
N ASP A 215 -9.63 9.58 25.38
CA ASP A 215 -10.62 10.12 26.32
C ASP A 215 -10.69 11.64 26.28
N GLN A 216 -9.53 12.31 26.23
CA GLN A 216 -9.48 13.76 26.11
C GLN A 216 -10.06 14.21 24.75
N LEU A 217 -9.59 13.63 23.65
CA LEU A 217 -10.04 13.97 22.31
C LEU A 217 -11.54 13.70 22.09
N GLY A 218 -12.04 12.57 22.61
CA GLY A 218 -13.45 12.20 22.54
C GLY A 218 -14.35 13.21 23.26
N ARG A 219 -13.92 13.71 24.42
CA ARG A 219 -14.64 14.77 25.16
C ARG A 219 -14.57 16.12 24.44
N ASP A 220 -13.37 16.56 24.09
CA ASP A 220 -13.12 17.90 23.54
C ASP A 220 -13.79 18.10 22.17
N LEU A 221 -13.91 17.02 21.38
CA LEU A 221 -14.48 17.06 20.02
C LEU A 221 -15.91 16.48 19.92
N ASN A 222 -16.52 16.11 21.06
CA ASN A 222 -17.79 15.38 21.13
C ASN A 222 -17.83 14.21 20.12
N ALA A 223 -16.86 13.32 20.24
CA ALA A 223 -16.57 12.30 19.24
C ALA A 223 -16.63 10.87 19.82
N GLN A 224 -17.05 9.93 18.99
CA GLN A 224 -16.90 8.50 19.23
C GLN A 224 -15.48 8.07 18.80
N VAL A 225 -14.75 7.47 19.73
CA VAL A 225 -13.41 6.93 19.46
C VAL A 225 -13.54 5.48 18.97
N ILE A 226 -12.85 5.18 17.86
CA ILE A 226 -12.77 3.85 17.25
C ILE A 226 -11.32 3.40 17.23
N LEU A 227 -11.05 2.19 17.72
CA LEU A 227 -9.74 1.56 17.68
C LEU A 227 -9.64 0.65 16.44
N PHE A 228 -8.57 0.82 15.67
CA PHE A 228 -8.30 0.15 14.41
C PHE A 228 -7.07 -0.75 14.52
N GLY A 229 -7.03 -1.80 13.69
CA GLY A 229 -5.89 -2.71 13.60
C GLY A 229 -6.25 -4.01 12.89
N GLY A 230 -5.23 -4.81 12.58
CA GLY A 230 -5.42 -6.18 12.12
C GLY A 230 -5.76 -7.14 13.26
N ASN A 231 -5.88 -8.42 12.93
CA ASN A 231 -6.09 -9.48 13.92
C ASN A 231 -5.00 -9.48 15.02
N ASP A 232 -3.75 -9.25 14.61
CA ASP A 232 -2.59 -9.26 15.51
C ASP A 232 -2.54 -8.01 16.42
N ASP A 233 -3.36 -6.99 16.15
CA ASP A 233 -3.44 -5.76 16.95
C ASP A 233 -4.61 -5.78 17.94
N ARG A 234 -5.46 -6.82 17.89
CA ARG A 234 -6.70 -6.88 18.69
C ARG A 234 -6.44 -6.79 20.19
N GLU A 235 -5.42 -7.49 20.68
CA GLU A 235 -5.04 -7.46 22.09
C GLU A 235 -4.53 -6.08 22.50
N THR A 236 -3.69 -5.44 21.68
CA THR A 236 -3.19 -4.08 21.95
C THR A 236 -4.32 -3.05 21.95
N ALA A 237 -5.26 -3.13 21.01
CA ALA A 237 -6.45 -2.27 21.00
C ALA A 237 -7.33 -2.52 22.24
N GLU A 238 -7.43 -3.77 22.69
CA GLU A 238 -8.21 -4.11 23.88
C GLU A 238 -7.57 -3.57 25.16
N GLN A 239 -6.24 -3.59 25.27
CA GLN A 239 -5.52 -2.95 26.38
C GLN A 239 -5.78 -1.44 26.43
N VAL A 240 -5.76 -0.75 25.28
CA VAL A 240 -6.14 0.68 25.20
C VAL A 240 -7.56 0.88 25.70
N ARG A 241 -8.51 0.06 25.20
CA ARG A 241 -9.92 0.14 25.60
C ARG A 241 -10.11 -0.10 27.11
N ALA A 242 -9.35 -1.00 27.71
CA ALA A 242 -9.42 -1.31 29.14
C ALA A 242 -8.89 -0.19 30.04
N HIS A 243 -7.95 0.62 29.55
CA HIS A 243 -7.45 1.80 30.26
C HIS A 243 -8.30 3.05 30.06
N ALA A 244 -9.23 3.04 29.09
CA ALA A 244 -10.08 4.18 28.78
C ALA A 244 -11.18 4.41 29.81
N GLN A 245 -11.47 5.67 30.09
CA GLN A 245 -12.61 6.11 30.90
C GLN A 245 -13.88 6.27 30.07
N SER A 246 -13.74 6.53 28.77
CA SER A 246 -14.85 6.65 27.82
C SER A 246 -15.10 5.34 27.07
N ASN A 247 -16.29 5.22 26.47
CA ASN A 247 -16.64 4.06 25.65
C ASN A 247 -15.92 4.13 24.29
N MET A 248 -14.76 3.49 24.17
CA MET A 248 -14.05 3.31 22.90
C MET A 248 -14.49 2.00 22.22
N ILE A 249 -14.72 2.04 20.91
CA ILE A 249 -15.15 0.86 20.14
C ILE A 249 -13.93 0.20 19.51
N ASN A 250 -13.67 -1.06 19.86
CA ASN A 250 -12.56 -1.83 19.29
C ASN A 250 -13.00 -2.58 18.03
N LEU A 251 -12.51 -2.16 16.86
CA LEU A 251 -12.74 -2.80 15.56
C LEU A 251 -11.50 -3.54 15.02
N ALA A 252 -10.43 -3.66 15.81
CA ALA A 252 -9.22 -4.36 15.41
C ALA A 252 -9.52 -5.85 15.13
N GLY A 253 -9.20 -6.30 13.91
CA GLY A 253 -9.51 -7.65 13.42
C GLY A 253 -10.99 -7.90 13.07
N LEU A 254 -11.85 -6.89 13.16
CA LEU A 254 -13.29 -6.98 12.83
C LEU A 254 -13.65 -6.32 11.48
N THR A 255 -12.66 -5.74 10.81
CA THR A 255 -12.81 -5.04 9.54
C THR A 255 -11.86 -5.63 8.50
N SER A 256 -12.32 -5.70 7.25
CA SER A 256 -11.42 -5.80 6.10
C SER A 256 -10.64 -4.50 5.93
N LEU A 257 -9.53 -4.53 5.18
CA LEU A 257 -8.77 -3.31 4.89
C LEU A 257 -9.64 -2.27 4.16
N LYS A 258 -10.48 -2.71 3.22
CA LYS A 258 -11.46 -1.85 2.54
C LYS A 258 -12.41 -1.17 3.52
N GLU A 259 -12.99 -1.90 4.47
CA GLU A 259 -13.88 -1.32 5.49
C GLU A 259 -13.13 -0.35 6.41
N ALA A 260 -11.91 -0.70 6.84
CA ALA A 260 -11.08 0.17 7.66
C ALA A 260 -10.79 1.50 6.94
N ILE A 261 -10.43 1.47 5.65
CA ILE A 261 -10.23 2.67 4.82
C ILE A 261 -11.48 3.56 4.80
N TYR A 262 -12.66 2.97 4.56
CA TYR A 262 -13.91 3.72 4.56
C TYR A 262 -14.19 4.36 5.92
N LEU A 263 -13.98 3.64 7.03
CA LEU A 263 -14.15 4.19 8.38
C LEU A 263 -13.12 5.29 8.69
N ILE A 264 -11.87 5.12 8.28
CA ILE A 264 -10.80 6.13 8.43
C ILE A 264 -11.17 7.41 7.68
N SER A 265 -11.74 7.31 6.47
CA SER A 265 -12.18 8.48 5.70
C SER A 265 -13.27 9.31 6.38
N GLN A 266 -13.96 8.74 7.39
CA GLN A 266 -14.98 9.44 8.18
C GLN A 266 -14.39 10.06 9.47
N CYS A 267 -13.13 9.79 9.79
CA CYS A 267 -12.49 10.32 10.99
C CYS A 267 -12.14 11.81 10.80
N LYS A 268 -12.42 12.62 11.82
CA LYS A 268 -11.95 14.02 11.90
C LYS A 268 -10.47 14.11 12.28
N LEU A 269 -9.98 13.09 12.99
CA LEU A 269 -8.61 12.97 13.43
C LEU A 269 -8.25 11.49 13.52
N PHE A 270 -7.01 11.15 13.16
CA PHE A 270 -6.48 9.81 13.26
C PHE A 270 -5.16 9.80 14.03
N LEU A 271 -5.11 9.06 15.13
CA LEU A 271 -3.93 8.92 15.99
C LEU A 271 -3.33 7.52 15.78
N SER A 272 -2.05 7.42 15.47
CA SER A 272 -1.41 6.13 15.23
C SER A 272 0.08 6.16 15.54
N ASN A 273 0.65 4.98 15.72
CA ASN A 273 2.09 4.79 15.58
C ASN A 273 2.52 4.84 14.10
N ASP A 274 3.83 4.77 13.86
CA ASP A 274 4.39 4.50 12.52
C ASP A 274 3.95 3.11 12.01
N SER A 275 2.84 3.08 11.27
CA SER A 275 2.15 1.88 10.83
C SER A 275 1.54 2.03 9.43
N GLY A 276 1.10 0.93 8.82
CA GLY A 276 0.44 0.98 7.52
C GLY A 276 -0.81 1.86 7.48
N LEU A 277 -1.61 1.86 8.55
CA LEU A 277 -2.83 2.69 8.61
C LEU A 277 -2.54 4.18 8.77
N MET A 278 -1.38 4.55 9.33
CA MET A 278 -0.93 5.96 9.35
C MET A 278 -0.79 6.50 7.92
N HIS A 279 -0.20 5.73 7.01
CA HIS A 279 -0.07 6.14 5.61
C HIS A 279 -1.40 6.22 4.87
N VAL A 280 -2.34 5.32 5.19
CA VAL A 280 -3.71 5.38 4.65
C VAL A 280 -4.40 6.66 5.13
N ALA A 281 -4.35 6.93 6.43
CA ALA A 281 -4.98 8.11 7.01
C ALA A 281 -4.35 9.42 6.51
N GLY A 282 -3.02 9.48 6.35
CA GLY A 282 -2.34 10.66 5.82
C GLY A 282 -2.54 10.89 4.31
N ALA A 283 -3.21 9.97 3.62
CA ALA A 283 -3.52 10.06 2.20
C ALA A 283 -5.03 10.17 1.91
N LEU A 284 -5.87 10.21 2.96
CA LEU A 284 -7.31 10.50 2.93
C LEU A 284 -7.58 11.90 3.48
#